data_AF-A0A9P5XX77-F1
#
_entry.id   AF-A0A9P5XX77-F1
#
_cell.length_a   1.000
_cell.length_b   1.000
_cell.length_c   1.000
_cell.angle_alpha   90.00
_cell.angle_beta   90.00
_cell.angle_gamma   90.00
#
_symmetry.space_group_name_H-M   'P 1'
#
loop_
_entity.id
_entity.type
_entity.pdbx_description
1 polymer ?
#
loop_
_entity_poly.entity_id
_entity_poly.type
_entity_poly.pdbx_seq_one_letter_code
_entity_poly.pdbx_strand_id
1 'polypeptide(L)'
;MFVCEPSRNMHDEPTLSLVMHCWLYMSSCFEYRQCALFAVQALFQNPRDTPPGLKELAVQTVTVEILCERFVDNLRQGKLVDRALEEEIWAFFQFATTPYPFSLTFTHAEVYNDISRALTHQLHFGTEQWTSDIFNISHQIIHHMIITTPSAEKMPRFTHMIRSSILEITAAGIVIADRKGLEDWFGFLSRIMHTLSSSTCTDTDCAYVDTPEFRTATYRSFEPLYLPFRSVLRDADKIKPSVALVLWEELAALLGVTEAKIKERWRQGRQCGEVHCQNRGEDVKTLACIRCQSIYYCDKACQRRDWKNHKPNCMKPVQPVIGEVRAAS
;
A
#
# COMPACT_ATOMS: atom_id res chain seq x y z
N MET A 1 30.18 15.79 -22.95
CA MET A 1 28.72 15.69 -22.74
C MET A 1 28.08 16.46 -23.88
N PHE A 2 27.69 15.77 -24.95
CA PHE A 2 27.08 16.40 -26.13
C PHE A 2 25.62 16.69 -25.80
N VAL A 3 25.29 17.96 -25.58
CA VAL A 3 23.89 18.40 -25.56
C VAL A 3 23.50 18.61 -27.02
N CYS A 4 23.13 17.52 -27.70
CA CYS A 4 22.40 17.64 -28.95
C CYS A 4 21.03 18.23 -28.61
N GLU A 5 20.70 19.38 -29.20
CA GLU A 5 19.31 19.84 -29.24
C GLU A 5 18.47 18.68 -29.81
N PRO A 6 17.43 18.20 -29.10
CA PRO A 6 16.57 17.15 -29.62
C PRO A 6 15.95 17.65 -30.92
N SER A 7 16.48 17.16 -32.04
CA SER A 7 16.00 17.48 -33.37
C SER A 7 14.52 17.13 -33.47
N ARG A 8 13.75 17.91 -34.23
CA ARG A 8 12.29 17.85 -34.45
C ARG A 8 11.66 16.48 -34.78
N ASN A 9 12.41 15.39 -34.83
CA ASN A 9 11.96 14.06 -35.26
C ASN A 9 11.76 13.03 -34.13
N MET A 10 11.93 13.37 -32.85
CA MET A 10 11.70 12.37 -31.79
C MET A 10 10.26 11.83 -31.68
N HIS A 11 9.29 12.53 -32.29
CA HIS A 11 7.87 12.18 -32.21
C HIS A 11 7.35 11.44 -33.46
N ASP A 12 8.21 11.03 -34.39
CA ASP A 12 7.78 10.18 -35.51
C ASP A 12 7.51 8.74 -35.06
N GLU A 13 6.61 8.07 -35.76
CA GLU A 13 6.16 6.70 -35.44
C GLU A 13 7.32 5.69 -35.40
N PRO A 14 8.29 5.68 -36.35
CA PRO A 14 9.47 4.80 -36.25
C PRO A 14 10.30 5.01 -34.98
N THR A 15 10.55 6.26 -34.59
CA THR A 15 11.33 6.59 -33.40
C THR A 15 10.60 6.16 -32.13
N LEU A 16 9.30 6.45 -32.06
CA LEU A 16 8.45 6.04 -30.95
C LEU A 16 8.40 4.52 -30.82
N SER A 17 8.22 3.82 -31.95
CA SER A 17 8.25 2.36 -32.02
C SER A 17 9.55 1.80 -31.46
N LEU A 18 10.69 2.33 -31.92
CA LEU A 18 12.00 1.90 -31.47
C LEU A 18 12.17 2.09 -29.96
N VAL A 19 11.82 3.27 -29.43
CA VAL A 19 11.96 3.56 -27.99
C VAL A 19 11.08 2.64 -27.14
N MET A 20 9.82 2.44 -27.55
CA MET A 20 8.89 1.56 -26.84
C MET A 20 9.35 0.11 -26.87
N HIS A 21 9.80 -0.40 -28.04
CA HIS A 21 10.32 -1.76 -28.14
C HIS A 21 11.61 -1.93 -27.33
N CYS A 22 12.50 -0.94 -27.35
CA CYS A 22 13.70 -0.95 -26.52
C CYS A 22 13.35 -1.06 -25.03
N TRP A 23 12.45 -0.23 -24.52
CA TRP A 23 12.08 -0.29 -23.10
C TRP A 23 11.43 -1.64 -22.72
N LEU A 24 10.51 -2.14 -23.53
CA LEU A 24 9.72 -3.32 -23.20
C LEU A 24 10.47 -4.65 -23.40
N TYR A 25 11.39 -4.73 -24.35
CA TYR A 25 12.02 -6.00 -24.73
C TYR A 25 13.52 -6.09 -24.45
N MET A 26 14.20 -4.98 -24.13
CA MET A 26 15.61 -5.07 -23.77
C MET A 26 15.78 -5.82 -22.45
N SER A 27 16.84 -6.64 -22.41
CA SER A 27 17.25 -7.37 -21.22
C SER A 27 17.30 -6.45 -20.01
N SER A 28 16.99 -6.99 -18.83
CA SER A 28 17.12 -6.29 -17.55
C SER A 28 18.56 -5.97 -17.14
N CYS A 29 19.54 -6.11 -18.06
CA CYS A 29 20.85 -5.51 -17.91
C CYS A 29 20.71 -3.99 -17.72
N PHE A 30 21.14 -3.51 -16.56
CA PHE A 30 20.87 -2.16 -16.06
C PHE A 30 21.27 -1.06 -17.04
N GLU A 31 22.48 -1.11 -17.61
CA GLU A 31 23.03 -0.03 -18.43
C GLU A 31 22.18 0.25 -19.69
N TYR A 32 21.81 -0.81 -20.42
CA TYR A 32 21.06 -0.65 -21.66
C TYR A 32 19.59 -0.29 -21.40
N ARG A 33 19.01 -0.84 -20.32
CA ARG A 33 17.64 -0.53 -19.91
C ARG A 33 17.50 0.94 -19.50
N GLN A 34 18.50 1.51 -18.83
CA GLN A 34 18.51 2.93 -18.46
C GLN A 34 18.47 3.85 -19.67
N CYS A 35 19.18 3.53 -20.75
CA CYS A 35 19.10 4.32 -21.99
C CYS A 35 17.68 4.33 -22.57
N ALA A 36 16.99 3.19 -22.56
CA ALA A 36 15.61 3.10 -23.03
C ALA A 36 14.65 3.88 -22.13
N LEU A 37 14.78 3.75 -20.80
CA LEU A 37 13.98 4.51 -19.82
C LEU A 37 14.20 6.02 -19.94
N PHE A 38 15.44 6.45 -20.14
CA PHE A 38 15.77 7.86 -20.39
C PHE A 38 15.14 8.37 -21.69
N ALA A 39 15.09 7.56 -22.74
CA ALA A 39 14.41 7.92 -23.98
C ALA A 39 12.89 8.05 -23.79
N VAL A 40 12.26 7.13 -23.05
CA VAL A 40 10.84 7.24 -22.67
C VAL A 40 10.60 8.52 -21.85
N GLN A 41 11.47 8.81 -20.89
CA GLN A 41 11.44 10.06 -20.12
C GLN A 41 11.52 11.28 -21.02
N ALA A 42 12.51 11.35 -21.91
CA ALA A 42 12.68 12.48 -22.82
C ALA A 42 11.47 12.70 -23.73
N LEU A 43 10.75 11.65 -24.13
CA LEU A 43 9.54 11.76 -24.96
C LEU A 43 8.32 12.31 -24.20
N PHE A 44 8.19 12.01 -22.91
CA PHE A 44 6.95 12.27 -22.16
C PHE A 44 7.09 13.20 -20.95
N GLN A 45 8.30 13.60 -20.56
CA GLN A 45 8.54 14.39 -19.35
C GLN A 45 8.02 15.83 -19.43
N ASN A 46 7.98 16.44 -20.62
CA ASN A 46 7.51 17.81 -20.78
C ASN A 46 6.15 17.86 -21.48
N PRO A 47 5.04 18.04 -20.74
CA PRO A 47 3.70 18.13 -21.31
C PRO A 47 3.54 19.26 -22.33
N ARG A 48 4.37 20.31 -22.29
CA ARG A 48 4.32 21.41 -23.27
C ARG A 48 4.89 21.00 -24.64
N ASP A 49 5.80 20.03 -24.64
CA ASP A 49 6.50 19.59 -25.84
C ASP A 49 5.93 18.28 -26.40
N THR A 50 5.20 17.52 -25.57
CA THR A 50 4.52 16.29 -25.98
C THR A 50 3.32 16.62 -26.91
N PRO A 51 3.34 16.22 -28.18
CA PRO A 51 2.22 16.44 -29.09
C PRO A 51 0.95 15.75 -28.57
N PRO A 52 -0.24 16.35 -28.76
CA PRO A 52 -1.50 15.67 -28.50
C PRO A 52 -1.57 14.36 -29.28
N GLY A 53 -1.99 13.27 -28.65
CA GLY A 53 -2.06 11.96 -29.30
C GLY A 53 -0.77 11.12 -29.24
N LEU A 54 0.37 11.65 -28.77
CA LEU A 54 1.62 10.89 -28.78
C LEU A 54 1.56 9.65 -27.90
N LYS A 55 0.89 9.72 -26.74
CA LYS A 55 0.73 8.58 -25.84
C LYS A 55 -0.15 7.50 -26.47
N GLU A 56 -1.21 7.91 -27.16
CA GLU A 56 -2.10 7.05 -27.91
C GLU A 56 -1.35 6.34 -29.05
N LEU A 57 -0.52 7.08 -29.80
CA LEU A 57 0.32 6.53 -30.85
C LEU A 57 1.35 5.52 -30.29
N ALA A 58 1.96 5.83 -29.13
CA ALA A 58 2.90 4.95 -28.46
C ALA A 58 2.25 3.63 -28.07
N VAL A 59 1.06 3.70 -27.47
CA VAL A 59 0.29 2.50 -27.08
C VAL A 59 -0.19 1.74 -28.32
N GLN A 60 -0.55 2.40 -29.42
CA GLN A 60 -0.89 1.71 -30.67
C GLN A 60 0.28 0.90 -31.24
N THR A 61 1.51 1.35 -30.98
CA THR A 61 2.71 0.69 -31.53
C THR A 61 3.05 -0.63 -30.83
N VAL A 62 2.78 -0.74 -29.53
CA VAL A 62 3.09 -1.95 -28.74
C VAL A 62 1.86 -2.66 -28.20
N THR A 63 0.65 -2.11 -28.35
CA THR A 63 -0.59 -2.49 -27.65
C THR A 63 -0.52 -2.32 -26.12
N VAL A 64 -1.69 -2.08 -25.51
CA VAL A 64 -1.79 -1.88 -24.05
C VAL A 64 -1.56 -3.18 -23.28
N GLU A 65 -1.90 -4.32 -23.87
CA GLU A 65 -1.74 -5.65 -23.29
C GLU A 65 -0.27 -6.01 -23.14
N ILE A 66 0.55 -5.81 -24.19
CA ILE A 66 1.99 -6.08 -24.14
C ILE A 66 2.68 -5.11 -23.17
N LEU A 67 2.30 -3.83 -23.20
CA LEU A 67 2.80 -2.84 -22.23
C LEU A 67 2.54 -3.29 -20.79
N CYS A 68 1.32 -3.76 -20.52
CA CYS A 68 0.92 -4.28 -19.22
C CYS A 68 1.70 -5.55 -18.84
N GLU A 69 1.75 -6.55 -19.72
CA GLU A 69 2.46 -7.82 -19.50
C GLU A 69 3.93 -7.58 -19.18
N ARG A 70 4.61 -6.76 -20.01
CA ARG A 70 6.04 -6.49 -19.86
C ARG A 70 6.35 -5.68 -18.60
N PHE A 71 5.57 -4.65 -18.30
CA PHE A 71 5.74 -3.90 -17.06
C PHE A 71 5.58 -4.80 -15.82
N VAL A 72 4.52 -5.61 -15.81
CA VAL A 72 4.26 -6.57 -14.73
C VAL A 72 5.38 -7.60 -14.59
N ASP A 73 5.88 -8.15 -15.70
CA ASP A 73 7.02 -9.07 -15.69
C ASP A 73 8.26 -8.42 -15.07
N ASN A 74 8.53 -7.14 -15.38
CA ASN A 74 9.67 -6.42 -14.82
C ASN A 74 9.53 -6.23 -13.30
N LEU A 75 8.35 -5.83 -12.81
CA LEU A 75 8.09 -5.71 -11.38
C LEU A 75 8.26 -7.04 -10.64
N ARG A 76 7.90 -8.16 -11.27
CA ARG A 76 7.98 -9.51 -10.68
C ARG A 76 9.40 -10.07 -10.58
N GLN A 77 10.38 -9.52 -11.31
CA GLN A 77 11.76 -10.01 -11.26
C GLN A 77 12.42 -9.84 -9.88
N GLY A 78 11.84 -9.05 -8.96
CA GLY A 78 12.29 -8.92 -7.57
C GLY A 78 13.68 -8.30 -7.40
N LYS A 79 14.25 -7.73 -8.47
CA LYS A 79 15.55 -7.06 -8.45
C LYS A 79 15.43 -5.54 -8.51
N LEU A 80 14.24 -5.03 -8.83
CA LEU A 80 13.98 -3.60 -8.94
C LEU A 80 13.74 -3.03 -7.54
N VAL A 81 14.66 -2.18 -7.13
CA VAL A 81 14.56 -1.30 -5.95
C VAL A 81 15.22 0.03 -6.30
N ASP A 82 15.02 1.03 -5.44
CA ASP A 82 15.63 2.35 -5.55
C ASP A 82 15.38 2.98 -6.92
N ARG A 83 16.38 3.68 -7.46
CA ARG A 83 16.33 4.34 -8.75
C ARG A 83 15.83 3.43 -9.89
N ALA A 84 16.20 2.15 -9.89
CA ALA A 84 15.75 1.23 -10.94
C ALA A 84 14.24 1.03 -10.93
N LEU A 85 13.64 0.92 -9.73
CA LEU A 85 12.20 0.80 -9.57
C LEU A 85 11.50 2.13 -9.85
N GLU A 86 12.06 3.24 -9.39
CA GLU A 86 11.54 4.58 -9.64
C GLU A 86 11.45 4.86 -11.16
N GLU A 87 12.53 4.65 -11.91
CA GLU A 87 12.57 4.88 -13.36
C GLU A 87 11.52 4.03 -14.09
N GLU A 88 11.35 2.76 -13.69
CA GLU A 88 10.36 1.85 -14.28
C GLU A 88 8.91 2.28 -13.98
N ILE A 89 8.61 2.62 -12.72
CA ILE A 89 7.28 3.09 -12.31
C ILE A 89 6.97 4.44 -12.94
N TRP A 90 7.95 5.34 -13.04
CA TRP A 90 7.80 6.63 -13.69
C TRP A 90 7.51 6.47 -15.20
N ALA A 91 8.21 5.56 -15.89
CA ALA A 91 7.97 5.31 -17.30
C ALA A 91 6.53 4.80 -17.52
N PHE A 92 6.06 3.90 -16.65
CA PHE A 92 4.68 3.40 -16.69
C PHE A 92 3.64 4.47 -16.32
N PHE A 93 3.94 5.37 -15.37
CA PHE A 93 3.07 6.47 -14.95
C PHE A 93 2.59 7.32 -16.12
N GLN A 94 3.43 7.52 -17.14
CA GLN A 94 3.08 8.29 -18.34
C GLN A 94 1.85 7.74 -19.06
N PHE A 95 1.70 6.41 -19.07
CA PHE A 95 0.59 5.72 -19.72
C PHE A 95 -0.57 5.48 -18.77
N ALA A 96 -0.26 5.12 -17.51
CA ALA A 96 -1.29 4.79 -16.52
C ALA A 96 -2.18 5.97 -16.11
N THR A 97 -1.68 7.20 -16.29
CA THR A 97 -2.43 8.45 -16.05
C THR A 97 -3.12 9.00 -17.30
N THR A 98 -2.99 8.31 -18.43
CA THR A 98 -3.71 8.67 -19.64
C THR A 98 -5.13 8.12 -19.54
N PRO A 99 -6.18 8.94 -19.80
CA PRO A 99 -7.57 8.49 -19.74
C PRO A 99 -7.88 7.29 -20.64
N TYR A 100 -9.13 6.82 -20.56
CA TYR A 100 -9.66 5.69 -21.32
C TYR A 100 -9.16 5.64 -22.78
N PRO A 101 -8.74 4.46 -23.28
CA PRO A 101 -8.97 3.13 -22.70
C PRO A 101 -7.88 2.60 -21.75
N PHE A 102 -6.73 3.26 -21.62
CA PHE A 102 -5.53 2.63 -21.06
C PHE A 102 -5.61 2.35 -19.56
N SER A 103 -5.98 3.35 -18.76
CA SER A 103 -6.09 3.22 -17.31
C SER A 103 -7.07 2.12 -16.89
N LEU A 104 -8.15 1.93 -17.67
CA LEU A 104 -9.13 0.87 -17.43
C LEU A 104 -8.53 -0.51 -17.72
N THR A 105 -7.81 -0.67 -18.83
CA THR A 105 -7.13 -1.94 -19.15
C THR A 105 -6.12 -2.32 -18.05
N PHE A 106 -5.32 -1.37 -17.55
CA PHE A 106 -4.39 -1.65 -16.45
C PHE A 106 -5.12 -2.00 -15.14
N THR A 107 -6.28 -1.38 -14.89
CA THR A 107 -7.14 -1.73 -13.75
C THR A 107 -7.71 -3.14 -13.89
N HIS A 108 -8.15 -3.52 -15.10
CA HIS A 108 -8.66 -4.85 -15.41
C HIS A 108 -7.57 -5.94 -15.31
N ALA A 109 -6.34 -5.61 -15.69
CA ALA A 109 -5.17 -6.47 -15.54
C ALA A 109 -4.57 -6.48 -14.12
N GLU A 110 -5.20 -5.79 -13.16
CA GLU A 110 -4.81 -5.74 -11.76
C GLU A 110 -3.36 -5.29 -11.50
N VAL A 111 -2.83 -4.39 -12.34
CA VAL A 111 -1.43 -3.91 -12.24
C VAL A 111 -1.10 -3.34 -10.86
N TYR A 112 -2.08 -2.79 -10.14
CA TYR A 112 -1.91 -2.29 -8.77
C TYR A 112 -1.46 -3.39 -7.77
N ASN A 113 -1.73 -4.67 -8.03
CA ASN A 113 -1.23 -5.78 -7.20
C ASN A 113 0.28 -5.96 -7.39
N ASP A 114 0.75 -5.86 -8.63
CA ASP A 114 2.18 -5.93 -8.96
C ASP A 114 2.95 -4.72 -8.42
N ILE A 115 2.38 -3.51 -8.56
CA ILE A 115 2.91 -2.29 -7.93
C ILE A 115 2.99 -2.47 -6.42
N SER A 116 1.93 -2.98 -5.77
CA SER A 116 1.94 -3.17 -4.31
C SER A 116 3.03 -4.15 -3.85
N ARG A 117 3.28 -5.22 -4.61
CA ARG A 117 4.38 -6.15 -4.33
C ARG A 117 5.74 -5.48 -4.48
N ALA A 118 5.94 -4.69 -5.54
CA ALA A 118 7.18 -3.96 -5.76
C ALA A 118 7.43 -2.92 -4.65
N LEU A 119 6.39 -2.24 -4.18
CA LEU A 119 6.46 -1.30 -3.04
C LEU A 119 6.79 -2.02 -1.73
N THR A 120 6.21 -3.21 -1.51
CA THR A 120 6.57 -4.04 -0.35
C THR A 120 8.04 -4.42 -0.41
N HIS A 121 8.53 -4.82 -1.59
CA HIS A 121 9.94 -5.12 -1.80
C HIS A 121 10.84 -3.89 -1.55
N GLN A 122 10.44 -2.70 -2.04
CA GLN A 122 11.13 -1.44 -1.79
C GLN A 122 11.23 -1.13 -0.30
N LEU A 123 10.18 -1.36 0.49
CA LEU A 123 10.22 -1.15 1.95
C LEU A 123 11.23 -2.06 2.66
N HIS A 124 11.48 -3.26 2.13
CA HIS A 124 12.36 -4.25 2.77
C HIS A 124 13.82 -4.10 2.34
N PHE A 125 14.07 -3.80 1.07
CA PHE A 125 15.40 -3.88 0.47
C PHE A 125 15.91 -2.56 -0.11
N GLY A 126 15.02 -1.58 -0.28
CA GLY A 126 15.37 -0.27 -0.81
C GLY A 126 15.87 0.69 0.26
N THR A 127 16.41 1.81 -0.20
CA THR A 127 16.89 2.92 0.60
C THR A 127 15.80 3.95 0.86
N GLU A 128 15.88 4.68 1.97
CA GLU A 128 14.92 5.74 2.30
C GLU A 128 14.91 6.86 1.24
N GLN A 129 16.05 7.13 0.60
CA GLN A 129 16.22 8.20 -0.39
C GLN A 129 15.18 8.13 -1.51
N TRP A 130 14.97 6.94 -2.08
CA TRP A 130 14.07 6.74 -3.22
C TRP A 130 12.66 6.32 -2.81
N THR A 131 12.50 5.79 -1.59
CA THR A 131 11.23 5.20 -1.14
C THR A 131 10.08 6.21 -1.19
N SER A 132 10.31 7.46 -0.81
CA SER A 132 9.25 8.49 -0.84
C SER A 132 8.75 8.78 -2.25
N ASP A 133 9.65 8.94 -3.21
CA ASP A 133 9.31 9.28 -4.60
C ASP A 133 8.62 8.11 -5.30
N ILE A 134 9.12 6.89 -5.11
CA ILE A 134 8.50 5.65 -5.63
C ILE A 134 7.07 5.50 -5.09
N PHE A 135 6.85 5.73 -3.79
CA PHE A 135 5.52 5.68 -3.20
C PHE A 135 4.59 6.77 -3.73
N ASN A 136 5.10 7.99 -3.92
CA ASN A 136 4.31 9.09 -4.46
C ASN A 136 3.83 8.80 -5.90
N ILE A 137 4.74 8.42 -6.79
CA ILE A 137 4.40 8.11 -8.19
C ILE A 137 3.42 6.94 -8.24
N SER A 138 3.66 5.89 -7.44
CA SER A 138 2.78 4.72 -7.38
C SER A 138 1.38 5.04 -6.89
N HIS A 139 1.25 5.93 -5.90
CA HIS A 139 -0.06 6.42 -5.47
C HIS A 139 -0.79 7.05 -6.64
N GLN A 140 -0.17 8.01 -7.33
CA GLN A 140 -0.84 8.70 -8.43
C GLN A 140 -1.35 7.73 -9.51
N ILE A 141 -0.60 6.67 -9.81
CA ILE A 141 -1.04 5.58 -10.69
C ILE A 141 -2.31 4.90 -10.12
N ILE A 142 -2.24 4.42 -8.87
CA ILE A 142 -3.33 3.69 -8.20
C ILE A 142 -4.59 4.58 -8.09
N HIS A 143 -4.42 5.84 -7.73
CA HIS A 143 -5.50 6.81 -7.65
C HIS A 143 -6.15 7.04 -9.01
N HIS A 144 -5.33 7.18 -10.07
CA HIS A 144 -5.84 7.35 -11.43
C HIS A 144 -6.66 6.15 -11.89
N MET A 145 -6.21 4.93 -11.61
CA MET A 145 -6.95 3.69 -11.87
C MET A 145 -8.34 3.71 -11.19
N ILE A 146 -8.40 4.17 -9.94
CA ILE A 146 -9.67 4.26 -9.19
C ILE A 146 -10.60 5.33 -9.77
N ILE A 147 -10.12 6.54 -10.04
CA ILE A 147 -10.99 7.64 -10.50
C ILE A 147 -11.53 7.40 -11.92
N THR A 148 -10.74 6.77 -12.79
CA THR A 148 -11.11 6.50 -14.18
C THR A 148 -11.96 5.25 -14.36
N THR A 149 -12.11 4.42 -13.32
CA THR A 149 -13.02 3.29 -13.36
C THR A 149 -14.47 3.79 -13.57
N PRO A 150 -15.22 3.25 -14.54
CA PRO A 150 -16.62 3.59 -14.77
C PRO A 150 -17.47 3.44 -13.51
N SER A 151 -18.48 4.30 -13.34
CA SER A 151 -19.33 4.32 -12.13
C SER A 151 -19.91 2.92 -11.78
N ALA A 152 -20.41 2.19 -12.79
CA ALA A 152 -20.99 0.86 -12.62
C ALA A 152 -19.98 -0.21 -12.13
N GLU A 153 -18.69 -0.04 -12.39
CA GLU A 153 -17.63 -0.97 -11.98
C GLU A 153 -16.87 -0.51 -10.72
N LYS A 154 -17.10 0.72 -10.28
CA LYS A 154 -16.26 1.40 -9.30
C LYS A 154 -16.21 0.68 -7.95
N MET A 155 -17.35 0.34 -7.37
CA MET A 155 -17.39 -0.35 -6.07
C MET A 155 -16.89 -1.80 -6.10
N PRO A 156 -17.27 -2.65 -7.08
CA PRO A 156 -16.68 -3.98 -7.22
C PRO A 156 -15.15 -3.93 -7.34
N ARG A 157 -14.61 -3.02 -8.18
CA ARG A 157 -13.17 -2.86 -8.37
C ARG A 157 -12.49 -2.34 -7.12
N PHE A 158 -13.04 -1.30 -6.49
CA PHE A 158 -12.45 -0.74 -5.27
C PHE A 158 -12.46 -1.76 -4.12
N THR A 159 -13.55 -2.52 -3.96
CA THR A 159 -13.63 -3.64 -3.01
C THR A 159 -12.54 -4.68 -3.29
N HIS A 160 -12.34 -5.03 -4.56
CA HIS A 160 -11.33 -6.00 -4.95
C HIS A 160 -9.91 -5.49 -4.68
N MET A 161 -9.61 -4.21 -4.94
CA MET A 161 -8.35 -3.58 -4.55
C MET A 161 -8.13 -3.66 -3.04
N ILE A 162 -9.14 -3.35 -2.22
CA ILE A 162 -9.02 -3.42 -0.76
C ILE A 162 -8.74 -4.84 -0.25
N ARG A 163 -9.20 -5.89 -0.96
CA ARG A 163 -8.91 -7.29 -0.61
C ARG A 163 -7.45 -7.69 -0.90
N SER A 164 -6.73 -6.91 -1.69
CA SER A 164 -5.32 -7.15 -1.96
C SER A 164 -4.42 -6.48 -0.92
N SER A 165 -3.13 -6.35 -1.22
CA SER A 165 -2.14 -5.70 -0.35
C SER A 165 -2.20 -4.16 -0.40
N ILE A 166 -3.17 -3.56 -1.11
CA ILE A 166 -3.20 -2.09 -1.30
C ILE A 166 -3.30 -1.33 0.02
N LEU A 167 -4.02 -1.87 1.00
CA LEU A 167 -4.23 -1.19 2.28
C LEU A 167 -2.98 -1.23 3.17
N GLU A 168 -2.17 -2.29 3.06
CA GLU A 168 -0.87 -2.37 3.72
C GLU A 168 0.10 -1.33 3.15
N ILE A 169 0.16 -1.22 1.82
CA ILE A 169 0.95 -0.19 1.15
C ILE A 169 0.44 1.21 1.46
N THR A 170 -0.87 1.40 1.52
CA THR A 170 -1.46 2.69 1.93
C THR A 170 -1.03 3.04 3.36
N ALA A 171 -1.04 2.08 4.28
CA ALA A 171 -0.60 2.30 5.66
C ALA A 171 0.88 2.72 5.74
N ALA A 172 1.75 2.06 4.96
CA ALA A 172 3.16 2.45 4.85
C ALA A 172 3.33 3.83 4.19
N GLY A 173 2.59 4.10 3.12
CA GLY A 173 2.57 5.38 2.42
C GLY A 173 2.17 6.53 3.33
N ILE A 174 1.16 6.34 4.18
CA ILE A 174 0.73 7.31 5.21
C ILE A 174 1.87 7.62 6.19
N VAL A 175 2.60 6.61 6.68
CA VAL A 175 3.73 6.82 7.60
C VAL A 175 4.87 7.58 6.92
N ILE A 176 5.16 7.29 5.65
CA ILE A 176 6.17 8.00 4.86
C ILE A 176 5.74 9.45 4.64
N ALA A 177 4.48 9.64 4.25
CA ALA A 177 3.88 10.93 3.95
C ALA A 177 3.87 11.85 5.18
N ASP A 178 3.50 11.32 6.36
CA ASP A 178 3.51 12.04 7.64
C ASP A 178 4.92 12.56 7.99
N ARG A 179 5.96 11.76 7.74
CA ARG A 179 7.36 12.13 8.02
C ARG A 179 7.93 13.17 7.04
N LYS A 180 7.47 13.16 5.79
CA LYS A 180 7.97 14.04 4.72
C LYS A 180 7.07 15.26 4.47
N GLY A 181 5.91 15.34 5.13
CA GLY A 181 4.91 16.38 4.90
C GLY A 181 4.21 16.26 3.54
N LEU A 182 4.07 15.04 3.03
CA LEU A 182 3.30 14.78 1.81
C LEU A 182 1.85 14.46 2.19
N GLU A 183 0.88 14.89 1.38
CA GLU A 183 -0.55 14.68 1.68
C GLU A 183 -1.20 13.61 0.81
N ASP A 184 -0.53 13.17 -0.25
CA ASP A 184 -1.19 12.42 -1.32
C ASP A 184 -1.90 11.18 -0.76
N TRP A 185 -1.22 10.34 0.01
CA TRP A 185 -1.77 9.08 0.54
C TRP A 185 -2.98 9.27 1.48
N PHE A 186 -3.15 10.46 2.07
CA PHE A 186 -4.34 10.77 2.86
C PHE A 186 -5.60 10.79 1.99
N GLY A 187 -5.50 11.16 0.72
CA GLY A 187 -6.62 11.15 -0.22
C GLY A 187 -7.20 9.75 -0.45
N PHE A 188 -6.35 8.70 -0.48
CA PHE A 188 -6.82 7.32 -0.60
C PHE A 188 -7.56 6.86 0.66
N LEU A 189 -6.99 7.15 1.84
CA LEU A 189 -7.63 6.83 3.13
C LEU A 189 -8.96 7.57 3.30
N SER A 190 -8.99 8.87 3.02
CA SER A 190 -10.21 9.68 3.04
C SER A 190 -11.30 9.11 2.12
N ARG A 191 -10.92 8.51 0.98
CA ARG A 191 -11.88 7.85 0.08
C ARG A 191 -12.45 6.57 0.65
N ILE A 192 -11.66 5.75 1.36
CA ILE A 192 -12.17 4.59 2.10
C ILE A 192 -13.17 5.06 3.16
N MET A 193 -12.79 6.07 3.94
CA MET A 193 -13.63 6.61 5.01
C MET A 193 -14.94 7.18 4.47
N HIS A 194 -14.86 7.97 3.39
CA HIS A 194 -16.03 8.48 2.67
C HIS A 194 -16.97 7.35 2.22
N THR A 195 -16.41 6.27 1.68
CA THR A 195 -17.18 5.09 1.27
C THR A 195 -17.88 4.45 2.47
N LEU A 196 -17.18 4.28 3.61
CA LEU A 196 -17.76 3.71 4.84
C LEU A 196 -18.77 4.62 5.55
N SER A 197 -18.72 5.92 5.27
CA SER A 197 -19.65 6.93 5.76
C SER A 197 -20.60 7.40 4.67
N SER A 198 -20.86 6.59 3.63
CA SER A 198 -21.64 7.05 2.47
C SER A 198 -23.06 7.48 2.83
N SER A 199 -23.60 7.03 3.97
CA SER A 199 -24.89 7.51 4.50
C SER A 199 -24.91 9.00 4.85
N THR A 200 -23.74 9.64 5.00
CA THR A 200 -23.59 11.08 5.20
C THR A 200 -23.17 11.82 3.94
N CYS A 201 -23.00 11.13 2.81
CA CYS A 201 -22.69 11.75 1.53
C CYS A 201 -23.94 12.41 0.95
N THR A 202 -23.85 13.70 0.61
CA THR A 202 -24.95 14.45 -0.01
C THR A 202 -24.90 14.47 -1.54
N ASP A 203 -23.84 13.93 -2.14
CA ASP A 203 -23.66 13.87 -3.58
C ASP A 203 -24.48 12.71 -4.15
N THR A 204 -25.52 13.05 -4.91
CA THR A 204 -26.42 12.08 -5.55
C THR A 204 -25.74 11.27 -6.65
N ASP A 205 -24.65 11.77 -7.20
CA ASP A 205 -23.87 11.11 -8.26
C ASP A 205 -22.64 10.37 -7.69
N CYS A 206 -22.53 10.27 -6.36
CA CYS A 206 -21.43 9.57 -5.72
C CYS A 206 -21.49 8.07 -6.00
N ALA A 207 -20.50 7.60 -6.75
CA ALA A 207 -20.34 6.18 -7.07
C ALA A 207 -19.70 5.36 -5.93
N TYR A 208 -19.36 5.96 -4.79
CA TYR A 208 -18.79 5.27 -3.64
C TYR A 208 -19.86 5.01 -2.58
N VAL A 209 -20.25 3.74 -2.45
CA VAL A 209 -21.34 3.31 -1.57
C VAL A 209 -20.83 2.26 -0.60
N ASP A 210 -21.21 2.37 0.68
CA ASP A 210 -20.93 1.37 1.70
C ASP A 210 -21.67 0.05 1.42
N THR A 211 -21.05 -0.85 0.68
CA THR A 211 -21.59 -2.21 0.49
C THR A 211 -21.10 -3.15 1.60
N PRO A 212 -21.90 -4.17 1.99
CA PRO A 212 -21.47 -5.18 2.96
C PRO A 212 -20.15 -5.87 2.57
N GLU A 213 -19.94 -6.10 1.27
CA GLU A 213 -18.73 -6.70 0.71
C GLU A 213 -17.51 -5.80 0.87
N PHE A 214 -17.66 -4.50 0.61
CA PHE A 214 -16.61 -3.50 0.79
C PHE A 214 -16.24 -3.34 2.26
N ARG A 215 -17.23 -3.21 3.14
CA ARG A 215 -17.04 -3.10 4.59
C ARG A 215 -16.31 -4.32 5.15
N THR A 216 -16.72 -5.52 4.74
CA THR A 216 -16.07 -6.78 5.14
C THR A 216 -14.63 -6.86 4.64
N ALA A 217 -14.38 -6.50 3.37
CA ALA A 217 -13.05 -6.45 2.81
C ALA A 217 -12.15 -5.48 3.59
N THR A 218 -12.64 -4.26 3.82
CA THR A 218 -11.91 -3.22 4.54
C THR A 218 -11.59 -3.65 5.96
N TYR A 219 -12.56 -4.21 6.70
CA TYR A 219 -12.32 -4.74 8.05
C TYR A 219 -11.22 -5.80 8.06
N ARG A 220 -11.32 -6.81 7.18
CA ARG A 220 -10.37 -7.94 7.13
C ARG A 220 -8.95 -7.48 6.79
N SER A 221 -8.81 -6.53 5.87
CA SER A 221 -7.50 -6.00 5.48
C SER A 221 -6.94 -5.01 6.51
N PHE A 222 -7.79 -4.20 7.16
CA PHE A 222 -7.36 -3.15 8.09
C PHE A 222 -6.98 -3.67 9.48
N GLU A 223 -7.78 -4.59 10.03
CA GLU A 223 -7.65 -5.01 11.42
C GLU A 223 -6.25 -5.56 11.78
N PRO A 224 -5.58 -6.38 10.95
CA PRO A 224 -4.20 -6.82 11.21
C PRO A 224 -3.18 -5.68 11.20
N LEU A 225 -3.44 -4.62 10.44
CA LEU A 225 -2.57 -3.46 10.26
C LEU A 225 -2.74 -2.42 11.37
N TYR A 226 -3.91 -2.36 12.03
CA TYR A 226 -4.24 -1.28 12.95
C TYR A 226 -3.18 -1.07 14.04
N LEU A 227 -2.84 -2.11 14.81
CA LEU A 227 -1.89 -1.96 15.93
C LEU A 227 -0.44 -1.69 15.51
N PRO A 228 0.15 -2.44 14.55
CA PRO A 228 1.51 -2.14 14.07
C PRO A 228 1.67 -0.70 13.60
N PHE A 229 0.78 -0.22 12.72
CA PHE A 229 0.91 1.12 12.14
C PHE A 229 0.56 2.23 13.13
N ARG A 230 -0.46 2.03 13.97
CA ARG A 230 -0.79 2.97 15.04
C ARG A 230 0.35 3.18 16.02
N SER A 231 1.11 2.14 16.36
CA SER A 231 2.30 2.28 17.23
C SER A 231 3.33 3.21 16.58
N VAL A 232 3.63 3.00 15.29
CA VAL A 232 4.58 3.82 14.54
C VAL A 232 4.13 5.28 14.44
N LEU A 233 2.85 5.53 14.17
CA LEU A 233 2.29 6.88 14.09
C LEU A 233 2.31 7.60 15.44
N ARG A 234 2.05 6.89 16.55
CA ARG A 234 2.15 7.46 17.91
C ARG A 234 3.57 7.80 18.33
N ASP A 235 4.54 6.99 17.92
CA ASP A 235 5.94 7.22 18.24
C ASP A 235 6.52 8.42 17.46
N ALA A 236 5.97 8.72 16.28
CA ALA A 236 6.39 9.83 15.43
C ALA A 236 6.06 11.20 16.03
N ASP A 237 4.92 11.34 16.73
CA ASP A 237 4.47 12.64 17.25
C ASP A 237 4.18 12.58 18.76
N LYS A 238 5.18 12.96 19.56
CA LYS A 238 5.11 12.97 21.03
C LYS A 238 4.39 14.20 21.59
N ILE A 239 4.18 15.24 20.78
CA ILE A 239 3.67 16.54 21.24
C ILE A 239 2.20 16.72 20.84
N LYS A 240 1.84 16.35 19.61
CA LYS A 240 0.47 16.45 19.10
C LYS A 240 0.11 15.16 18.35
N PRO A 241 -1.17 14.80 18.16
CA PRO A 241 -1.49 13.76 17.19
C PRO A 241 -1.25 14.29 15.77
N SER A 242 -0.49 13.56 14.96
CA SER A 242 -0.34 13.87 13.55
C SER A 242 -1.67 13.63 12.80
N VAL A 243 -1.85 14.30 11.65
CA VAL A 243 -3.05 14.14 10.81
C VAL A 243 -3.23 12.66 10.42
N ALA A 244 -2.12 11.99 10.11
CA ALA A 244 -2.10 10.56 9.82
C ALA A 244 -2.67 9.71 10.97
N LEU A 245 -2.27 9.96 12.22
CA LEU A 245 -2.80 9.24 13.38
C LEU A 245 -4.31 9.47 13.56
N VAL A 246 -4.78 10.71 13.38
CA VAL A 246 -6.21 11.05 13.49
C VAL A 246 -7.03 10.27 12.47
N LEU A 247 -6.66 10.33 11.18
CA LEU A 247 -7.36 9.60 10.12
C LEU A 247 -7.33 8.08 10.34
N TRP A 248 -6.22 7.54 10.84
CA TRP A 248 -6.09 6.11 11.13
C TRP A 248 -7.01 5.65 12.28
N GLU A 249 -7.17 6.47 13.32
CA GLU A 249 -8.09 6.20 14.44
C GLU A 249 -9.57 6.39 14.02
N GLU A 250 -9.86 7.35 13.14
CA GLU A 250 -11.21 7.55 12.58
C GLU A 250 -11.64 6.36 11.70
N LEU A 251 -10.75 5.85 10.84
CA LEU A 251 -11.03 4.63 10.08
C LEU A 251 -11.30 3.44 11.02
N ALA A 252 -10.50 3.29 12.07
CA ALA A 252 -10.71 2.23 13.07
C ALA A 252 -12.08 2.34 13.74
N ALA A 253 -12.50 3.56 14.09
CA ALA A 253 -13.82 3.83 14.67
C ALA A 253 -14.96 3.46 13.71
N LEU A 254 -14.88 3.83 12.43
CA LEU A 254 -15.87 3.48 11.39
C LEU A 254 -16.03 1.96 11.20
N LEU A 255 -14.95 1.21 11.42
CA LEU A 255 -14.94 -0.26 11.34
C LEU A 255 -15.22 -0.96 12.67
N GLY A 256 -15.38 -0.21 13.77
CA GLY A 256 -15.54 -0.75 15.12
C GLY A 256 -14.32 -1.52 15.62
N VAL A 257 -13.13 -1.25 15.06
CA VAL A 257 -11.84 -1.84 15.41
C VAL A 257 -11.23 -1.05 16.57
N THR A 258 -10.87 -1.75 17.65
CA THR A 258 -10.21 -1.12 18.80
C THR A 258 -9.04 -1.97 19.28
N GLU A 259 -8.06 -1.33 19.91
CA GLU A 259 -6.92 -2.02 20.52
C GLU A 259 -7.36 -3.08 21.53
N ALA A 260 -8.37 -2.78 22.35
CA ALA A 260 -8.90 -3.70 23.33
C ALA A 260 -9.51 -4.96 22.69
N LYS A 261 -10.33 -4.80 21.63
CA LYS A 261 -10.93 -5.93 20.90
C LYS A 261 -9.87 -6.81 20.26
N ILE A 262 -8.87 -6.21 19.61
CA ILE A 262 -7.78 -6.95 18.97
C ILE A 262 -6.95 -7.71 20.02
N LYS A 263 -6.53 -7.04 21.09
CA LYS A 263 -5.73 -7.68 22.15
C LYS A 263 -6.49 -8.78 22.89
N GLU A 264 -7.80 -8.62 23.08
CA GLU A 264 -8.64 -9.65 23.67
C GLU A 264 -8.73 -10.89 22.76
N ARG A 265 -8.96 -10.68 21.46
CA ARG A 265 -8.95 -11.78 20.48
C ARG A 265 -7.59 -12.51 20.46
N TRP A 266 -6.48 -11.76 20.48
CA TRP A 266 -5.15 -12.36 20.54
C TRP A 266 -4.96 -13.20 21.81
N ARG A 267 -5.45 -12.72 22.96
CA ARG A 267 -5.44 -13.47 24.21
C ARG A 267 -6.25 -14.77 24.11
N GLN A 268 -7.48 -14.71 23.59
CA GLN A 268 -8.36 -15.86 23.43
C GLN A 268 -7.77 -16.91 22.49
N GLY A 269 -7.17 -16.46 21.38
CA GLY A 269 -6.47 -17.32 20.42
C GLY A 269 -5.06 -17.73 20.84
N ARG A 270 -4.60 -17.39 22.05
CA ARG A 270 -3.22 -17.61 22.54
C ARG A 270 -2.13 -17.11 21.58
N GLN A 271 -2.42 -16.07 20.82
CA GLN A 271 -1.50 -15.43 19.88
C GLN A 271 -0.51 -14.53 20.60
N CYS A 272 0.61 -14.22 19.95
CA CYS A 272 1.64 -13.36 20.52
C CYS A 272 1.10 -11.94 20.84
N GLY A 273 1.40 -11.40 22.02
CA GLY A 273 0.98 -10.05 22.42
C GLY A 273 1.76 -8.90 21.79
N GLU A 274 2.99 -9.16 21.31
CA GLU A 274 3.86 -8.15 20.71
C GLU A 274 3.30 -7.73 19.34
N VAL A 275 2.80 -6.49 19.23
CA VAL A 275 2.26 -5.85 18.02
C VAL A 275 3.05 -6.14 16.74
N HIS A 276 4.39 -6.14 16.75
CA HIS A 276 5.24 -6.38 15.55
C HIS A 276 5.75 -7.82 15.40
N CYS A 277 5.09 -8.81 16.04
CA CYS A 277 5.45 -10.21 15.88
C CYS A 277 5.20 -10.72 14.45
N GLN A 278 6.26 -11.19 13.78
CA GLN A 278 6.19 -11.83 12.45
C GLN A 278 5.51 -13.20 12.49
N ASN A 279 5.66 -13.94 13.60
CA ASN A 279 5.11 -15.29 13.75
C ASN A 279 3.69 -15.30 14.35
N ARG A 280 2.95 -14.17 14.25
CA ARG A 280 1.63 -14.04 14.86
C ARG A 280 0.60 -14.86 14.08
N GLY A 281 -0.08 -15.77 14.76
CA GLY A 281 -1.15 -16.57 14.16
C GLY A 281 -0.64 -17.80 13.40
N GLU A 282 0.68 -17.96 13.31
CA GLU A 282 1.29 -19.24 12.94
C GLU A 282 1.11 -20.28 14.04
N ASP A 283 1.20 -21.56 13.69
CA ASP A 283 1.16 -22.69 14.64
C ASP A 283 2.50 -22.82 15.40
N VAL A 284 2.93 -21.72 16.02
CA VAL A 284 4.13 -21.64 16.83
C VAL A 284 3.74 -21.72 18.30
N LYS A 285 4.41 -22.61 19.05
CA LYS A 285 4.20 -22.74 20.50
C LYS A 285 4.43 -21.41 21.20
N THR A 286 3.41 -20.92 21.89
CA THR A 286 3.52 -19.67 22.67
C THR A 286 3.82 -19.92 24.15
N LEU A 287 4.55 -18.96 24.74
CA LEU A 287 4.92 -18.88 26.14
C LEU A 287 4.02 -17.87 26.83
N ALA A 288 3.33 -18.29 27.89
CA ALA A 288 2.57 -17.35 28.72
C ALA A 288 3.53 -16.48 29.56
N CYS A 289 3.15 -15.22 29.79
CA CYS A 289 3.85 -14.37 30.73
C CYS A 289 3.87 -15.02 32.12
N ILE A 290 5.07 -15.26 32.68
CA ILE A 290 5.24 -15.94 33.96
C ILE A 290 4.48 -15.24 35.11
N ARG A 291 4.33 -13.91 35.03
CA ARG A 291 3.68 -13.12 36.08
C ARG A 291 2.16 -13.14 36.01
N CYS A 292 1.57 -12.83 34.85
CA CYS A 292 0.11 -12.69 34.72
C CYS A 292 -0.58 -13.91 34.11
N GLN A 293 0.16 -14.75 33.38
CA GLN A 293 -0.32 -15.91 32.62
C GLN A 293 -1.45 -15.59 31.61
N SER A 294 -1.75 -14.32 31.37
CA SER A 294 -2.87 -13.85 30.53
C SER A 294 -2.45 -13.32 29.16
N ILE A 295 -1.15 -13.16 28.90
CA ILE A 295 -0.60 -12.74 27.60
C ILE A 295 0.42 -13.77 27.16
N TYR A 296 0.41 -14.09 25.88
CA TYR A 296 1.25 -15.12 25.26
C TYR A 296 2.28 -14.49 24.33
N TYR A 297 3.43 -15.11 24.15
CA TYR A 297 4.50 -14.65 23.25
C TYR A 297 5.11 -15.84 22.52
N CYS A 298 5.50 -15.70 21.25
CA CYS A 298 6.19 -16.79 20.56
C CYS A 298 7.56 -17.09 21.19
N ASP A 299 8.25 -16.08 21.73
CA ASP A 299 9.53 -16.21 22.39
C ASP A 299 9.76 -15.13 23.46
N LYS A 300 10.92 -15.21 24.14
CA LYS A 300 11.33 -14.20 25.13
C LYS A 300 11.68 -12.84 24.50
N ALA A 301 12.00 -12.78 23.20
CA ALA A 301 12.33 -11.53 22.52
C ALA A 301 11.07 -10.68 22.32
N CYS A 302 9.97 -11.29 21.85
CA CYS A 302 8.65 -10.68 21.78
C CYS A 302 8.18 -10.18 23.15
N GLN A 303 8.33 -11.00 24.20
CA GLN A 303 7.98 -10.58 25.57
C GLN A 303 8.78 -9.33 26.01
N ARG A 304 10.08 -9.28 25.73
CA ARG A 304 10.93 -8.13 26.09
C ARG A 304 10.55 -6.86 25.33
N ARG A 305 10.21 -6.98 24.04
CA ARG A 305 9.77 -5.84 23.22
C ARG A 305 8.43 -5.27 23.72
N ASP A 306 7.47 -6.13 24.01
CA ASP A 306 6.15 -5.69 24.52
C ASP A 306 6.20 -5.23 26.00
N TRP A 307 7.28 -5.50 26.73
CA TRP A 307 7.32 -5.30 28.18
C TRP A 307 6.97 -3.88 28.62
N LYS A 308 7.38 -2.85 27.87
CA LYS A 308 7.04 -1.45 28.18
C LYS A 308 5.52 -1.21 28.18
N ASN A 309 4.81 -1.82 27.23
CA ASN A 309 3.36 -1.70 27.07
C ASN A 309 2.59 -2.66 27.99
N HIS A 310 3.15 -3.85 28.24
CA HIS A 310 2.53 -4.88 29.06
C HIS A 310 2.67 -4.60 30.57
N LYS A 311 3.83 -4.14 31.02
CA LYS A 311 4.18 -3.98 32.44
C LYS A 311 3.12 -3.21 33.27
N PRO A 312 2.54 -2.09 32.80
CA PRO A 312 1.51 -1.36 33.55
C PRO A 312 0.27 -2.21 33.87
N ASN A 313 -0.06 -3.15 33.00
CA ASN A 313 -1.24 -4.02 33.10
C ASN A 313 -0.90 -5.45 33.55
N CYS A 314 0.36 -5.71 33.91
CA CYS A 314 0.83 -7.04 34.30
C CYS A 314 0.50 -7.34 35.76
N MET A 315 -0.71 -7.84 36.01
CA MET A 315 -1.18 -8.24 37.35
C MET A 315 -1.00 -9.74 37.56
N LYS A 316 -0.61 -10.15 38.78
CA LYS A 316 -0.57 -11.59 39.12
C LYS A 316 -2.01 -12.13 39.03
N PRO A 317 -2.21 -13.36 38.52
CA PRO A 317 -3.53 -13.97 38.58
C PRO A 317 -3.96 -14.02 40.05
N VAL A 318 -5.17 -13.58 40.33
CA VAL A 318 -5.77 -13.73 41.66
C VAL A 318 -5.86 -15.22 41.89
N GLN A 319 -5.04 -15.75 42.81
CA GLN A 319 -5.20 -17.14 43.20
C GLN A 319 -6.64 -17.29 43.71
N PRO A 320 -7.43 -18.23 43.17
CA PRO A 320 -8.74 -18.49 43.74
C PRO A 320 -8.50 -18.76 45.22
N VAL A 321 -9.13 -17.96 46.09
CA VAL A 321 -9.08 -18.21 47.52
C VAL A 321 -9.75 -19.56 47.68
N ILE A 322 -8.96 -20.62 47.88
CA ILE A 322 -9.44 -21.96 48.19
C ILE A 322 -9.96 -21.89 49.64
N GLY A 323 -11.09 -21.22 49.82
CA GLY A 323 -11.77 -21.07 51.08
C GLY A 323 -12.68 -22.27 51.31
N GLU A 324 -12.20 -23.16 52.17
CA GLU A 324 -12.95 -24.08 53.04
C GLU A 324 -14.30 -24.60 52.48
N VAL A 325 -14.26 -25.73 51.78
CA VAL A 325 -15.39 -26.67 51.83
C VAL A 325 -15.44 -27.21 53.27
N ARG A 326 -16.11 -26.49 54.17
CA ARG A 326 -16.47 -27.05 55.48
C ARG A 326 -17.41 -28.21 55.23
N ALA A 327 -16.93 -29.42 55.46
CA ALA A 327 -17.74 -30.61 55.54
C ALA A 327 -18.77 -30.42 56.67
N ALA A 328 -20.02 -30.17 56.31
CA ALA A 328 -21.14 -30.32 57.23
C ALA A 328 -21.25 -31.82 57.51
N SER A 329 -20.87 -32.20 58.73
CA SER A 329 -21.08 -33.53 59.31
C SER A 329 -22.35 -33.50 60.14
#